data_AF-A0A2V7H8Y2-F1
#
_entry.id   AF-A0A2V7H8Y2-F1
#
_cell.length_a   1.000
_cell.length_b   1.000
_cell.length_c   1.000
_cell.angle_alpha   90.00
_cell.angle_beta   90.00
_cell.angle_gamma   90.00
#
_symmetry.space_group_name_H-M   'P 1'
#
loop_
_entity.id
_entity.type
_entity.pdbx_description
1 polymer ?
#
loop_
_entity_poly.entity_id
_entity_poly.type
_entity_poly.pdbx_seq_one_letter_code
_entity_poly.pdbx_strand_id
1 'polypeptide(L)' 'AVEKAYIDTLTIALHTGYEILPRGGSSLDAVEAAIRIMEDCPLFNAGTGDRSTRIELPT' A
#
# COMPACT_ATOMS: atom_id res chain seq x y z
N ALA A 1 3.77 1.65 -17.06
CA ALA A 1 2.49 2.30 -16.70
C ALA A 1 1.92 1.73 -15.40
N VAL A 2 1.65 0.42 -15.33
CA VAL A 2 1.14 -0.26 -14.11
C VAL A 2 2.22 -0.53 -13.08
N GLU A 3 3.36 -1.04 -13.53
CA GLU A 3 4.52 -1.34 -12.66
C GLU A 3 4.94 -0.12 -11.85
N LYS A 4 4.96 1.07 -12.48
CA LYS A 4 5.24 2.32 -11.77
C LYS A 4 4.22 2.58 -10.66
N ALA A 5 2.92 2.38 -10.91
CA ALA A 5 1.88 2.60 -9.90
C ALA A 5 1.97 1.60 -8.73
N TYR A 6 2.36 0.36 -9.01
CA TYR A 6 2.71 -0.62 -7.97
C TYR A 6 3.90 -0.15 -7.14
N ILE A 7 5.00 0.24 -7.80
CA ILE A 7 6.21 0.72 -7.11
C ILE A 7 5.89 1.96 -6.28
N ASP A 8 5.17 2.94 -6.84
CA ASP A 8 4.79 4.16 -6.12
C ASP A 8 3.98 3.83 -4.85
N THR A 9 3.00 2.91 -4.93
CA THR A 9 2.21 2.50 -3.77
C THR A 9 3.07 1.79 -2.71
N LEU A 10 3.95 0.88 -3.14
CA LEU A 10 4.87 0.18 -2.24
C LEU A 10 5.84 1.16 -1.55
N THR A 11 6.32 2.16 -2.27
CA THR A 11 7.17 3.23 -1.74
C THR A 11 6.41 4.02 -0.68
N ILE A 12 5.15 4.40 -0.93
CA ILE A 12 4.32 5.10 0.06
C ILE A 12 4.11 4.24 1.31
N ALA A 13 3.67 2.98 1.16
CA ALA A 13 3.46 2.06 2.27
C ALA A 13 4.72 1.86 3.12
N LEU A 14 5.87 1.67 2.46
CA LEU A 14 7.17 1.53 3.11
C LEU A 14 7.53 2.77 3.94
N HIS A 15 7.43 3.96 3.35
CA HIS A 15 7.79 5.20 4.05
C HIS A 15 6.86 5.48 5.24
N THR A 16 5.55 5.24 5.09
CA THR A 16 4.60 5.42 6.19
C THR A 16 4.91 4.53 7.38
N GLY A 17 5.18 3.24 7.17
CA GLY A 17 5.59 2.35 8.25
C GLY A 17 6.95 2.73 8.83
N TYR A 18 7.91 3.09 7.98
CA TYR A 18 9.26 3.48 8.39
C TYR A 18 9.26 4.71 9.30
N GLU A 19 8.43 5.72 9.03
CA GLU A 19 8.37 6.96 9.81
C GLU A 19 7.86 6.78 11.25
N ILE A 20 7.15 5.68 11.54
CA ILE A 20 6.58 5.40 12.86
C ILE A 20 7.67 4.96 13.85
N LEU A 21 8.63 4.17 13.39
CA LEU A 21 9.70 3.61 14.23
C LEU A 21 10.62 4.68 14.86
N PRO A 22 11.19 5.66 14.13
CA PRO A 22 12.06 6.69 14.72
C PRO A 22 11.32 7.65 15.66
N ARG A 23 9.98 7.67 15.60
CA ARG A 23 9.13 8.44 16.52
C ARG A 23 8.80 7.67 17.82
N GLY A 24 9.35 6.46 17.98
CA GLY A 24 9.10 5.60 19.15
C GLY A 24 7.79 4.81 19.07
N GLY A 25 7.16 4.73 17.90
CA GLY A 25 5.98 3.89 17.68
C GLY A 25 6.33 2.40 17.69
N SER A 26 5.31 1.55 17.90
CA SER A 26 5.53 0.12 17.96
C SER A 26 5.75 -0.50 16.58
N SER A 27 6.39 -1.67 16.53
CA SER A 27 6.48 -2.45 15.30
C SER A 27 5.10 -2.83 14.77
N LEU A 28 4.12 -3.04 15.66
CA LEU A 28 2.74 -3.34 15.29
C LEU A 28 2.08 -2.16 14.57
N ASP A 29 2.20 -0.95 15.10
CA ASP A 29 1.66 0.27 14.47
C ASP A 29 2.29 0.51 13.09
N ALA A 30 3.61 0.28 12.98
CA ALA A 30 4.35 0.45 11.75
C ALA A 30 3.87 -0.49 10.64
N VAL A 31 3.71 -1.78 10.95
CA VAL A 31 3.23 -2.75 9.95
C VAL A 31 1.76 -2.55 9.61
N GLU A 32 0.93 -2.21 10.60
CA GLU A 32 -0.49 -1.91 10.38
C GLU A 32 -0.68 -0.72 9.45
N ALA A 33 0.07 0.37 9.66
CA ALA A 33 -0.01 1.55 8.80
C ALA A 33 0.41 1.26 7.35
N ALA A 34 1.46 0.46 7.16
CA ALA A 34 1.89 0.05 5.82
C ALA A 34 0.85 -0.85 5.13
N ILE A 35 0.24 -1.79 5.86
CA ILE A 35 -0.78 -2.71 5.32
C ILE A 35 -2.06 -1.97 4.94
N ARG A 36 -2.53 -1.02 5.77
CA ARG A 36 -3.73 -0.22 5.46
C ARG A 36 -3.62 0.52 4.12
N ILE A 37 -2.45 1.07 3.80
CA ILE A 37 -2.21 1.71 2.48
C ILE A 37 -2.36 0.71 1.33
N MET A 38 -1.88 -0.52 1.51
CA MET A 38 -2.02 -1.56 0.49
C MET A 38 -3.46 -2.08 0.40
N GLU A 39 -4.18 -2.17 1.52
CA GLU A 39 -5.59 -2.59 1.59
C GLU A 39 -6.57 -1.58 0.97
N ASP A 40 -6.26 -0.29 1.04
CA ASP A 40 -7.04 0.78 0.42
C ASP A 40 -6.71 0.96 -1.07
N CYS A 41 -5.61 0.37 -1.55
CA CYS A 41 -5.17 0.52 -2.92
C CYS A 41 -5.82 -0.53 -3.85
N PRO A 42 -6.56 -0.12 -4.90
CA PRO A 42 -7.25 -1.04 -5.81
C PRO A 42 -6.30 -1.91 -6.66
N LEU A 43 -4.99 -1.62 -6.64
CA LEU A 43 -3.97 -2.42 -7.31
C LEU A 43 -3.69 -3.74 -6.59
N PHE A 44 -4.00 -3.83 -5.29
CA PHE A 44 -3.68 -4.97 -4.46
C PHE A 44 -4.94 -5.72 -4.05
N ASN A 45 -4.82 -7.05 -4.02
CA ASN A 45 -5.89 -7.92 -3.56
C ASN A 45 -5.86 -8.04 -2.02
N ALA A 46 -6.24 -6.98 -1.32
CA ALA A 46 -6.33 -6.92 0.14
C ALA A 46 -7.39 -5.89 0.56
N GLY A 47 -8.02 -6.06 1.73
CA GLY A 47 -8.98 -5.09 2.29
C GLY A 47 -10.15 -4.74 1.36
N THR A 48 -10.38 -3.44 1.14
CA THR A 48 -11.43 -2.90 0.24
C THR A 48 -11.07 -3.02 -1.24
N GLY A 49 -9.86 -3.49 -1.56
CA GLY A 49 -9.42 -3.89 -2.88
C GLY A 49 -10.16 -5.13 -3.37
N ASP A 50 -11.46 -4.98 -3.62
CA ASP A 50 -12.33 -5.98 -4.22
C ASP A 50 -11.79 -6.37 -5.60
N ARG A 51 -11.72 -7.68 -5.87
CA ARG A 51 -11.24 -8.30 -7.11
C ARG A 51 -12.10 -7.98 -8.35
N SER A 52 -12.91 -6.93 -8.35
CA SER A 52 -13.95 -6.76 -9.36
C SER A 52 -13.52 -5.98 -10.60
N THR A 53 -12.44 -5.21 -10.57
CA THR A 53 -11.97 -4.50 -11.78
C THR A 53 -10.63 -5.02 -12.21
N ARG A 54 -10.65 -5.93 -13.20
CA ARG A 54 -9.59 -5.98 -14.21
C ARG A 54 -9.30 -4.54 -14.60
N ILE A 55 -8.18 -3.98 -14.14
CA ILE A 55 -7.78 -2.65 -14.58
C ILE A 55 -7.37 -2.83 -16.04
N GLU A 56 -8.31 -2.60 -16.94
CA GLU A 56 -7.99 -2.34 -18.35
C GLU A 56 -7.32 -0.98 -18.37
N LEU A 57 -5.99 -0.99 -18.22
CA LEU A 57 -5.22 0.19 -18.54
C LEU A 57 -5.24 0.35 -20.06
N PRO A 58 -5.50 1.56 -20.57
CA PRO A 58 -5.42 1.82 -22.00
C PRO A 58 -4.01 1.46 -22.47
N THR A 59 -3.95 0.66 -23.54
CA THR A 59 -2.74 0.27 -24.27
C THR A 59 -1.92 1.48 -24.67
#